data_AF-A0A2E9JYA7-F1
#
_entry.id   AF-A0A2E9JYA7-F1
#
_cell.length_a   1.000
_cell.length_b   1.000
_cell.length_c   1.000
_cell.angle_alpha   90.00
_cell.angle_beta   90.00
_cell.angle_gamma   90.00
#
_symmetry.space_group_name_H-M   'P 1'
#
loop_
_entity.id
_entity.type
_entity.pdbx_description
1 polymer ?
#
loop_
_entity_poly.entity_id
_entity_poly.type
_entity_poly.pdbx_seq_one_letter_code
_entity_poly.pdbx_strand_id
1 'polypeptide(L)'
;MVARPHIEPYVELDTKYKKLDLSGFKGSEYKVLSLDVDTGACTLKVRFNNGFKRKPGMSYSDMEIFLLEGRMKVGKEVWTRGQYIFVPAGMAIGAISVPQGAEALVFFNDSEPSFLESDRNHQLALTAAYTSLNAYVDAPWMTADIVNPSVAVGCLMKPLHYDPLTEGISFIYCLAPQFRQDNISYHDCAEESYHIWGSSWMLQFGDLPTGGYFWRPPYINHGSFRCEIGTIAFGRTDSKLHNYFHFNPWSNVDENRLRAVAHLYRQRPKLYQWAASDGHNHPHGPEDFEHKHYHDDAQVRQLHGDSPNAIKSKAKKKKAKKKVKKKSK
;
A
#
# COMPACT_ATOMS: atom_id res chain seq x y z
N MET A 1 9.04 17.01 -7.08
CA MET A 1 9.94 16.01 -6.48
C MET A 1 9.06 14.93 -5.89
N VAL A 2 9.37 13.66 -6.16
CA VAL A 2 8.63 12.54 -5.55
C VAL A 2 9.02 12.49 -4.08
N ALA A 3 8.04 12.45 -3.17
CA ALA A 3 8.31 12.18 -1.77
C ALA A 3 8.98 10.78 -1.68
N ARG A 4 10.15 10.69 -1.04
CA ARG A 4 10.93 9.45 -0.85
C ARG A 4 11.52 8.88 -2.16
N PRO A 5 12.66 9.41 -2.66
CA PRO A 5 13.25 8.98 -3.93
C PRO A 5 14.20 7.76 -3.83
N HIS A 6 14.31 7.12 -2.67
CA HIS A 6 15.27 6.04 -2.40
C HIS A 6 14.64 4.90 -1.63
N ILE A 7 15.32 3.75 -1.59
CA ILE A 7 14.92 2.62 -0.75
C ILE A 7 15.18 2.98 0.72
N GLU A 8 14.21 2.71 1.58
CA GLU A 8 14.30 2.98 3.02
C GLU A 8 14.23 1.66 3.81
N PRO A 9 15.35 0.91 3.95
CA PRO A 9 15.40 -0.29 4.78
C PRO A 9 15.46 0.10 6.26
N TYR A 10 14.72 -0.60 7.09
CA TYR A 10 14.57 -0.29 8.51
C TYR A 10 14.31 -1.56 9.31
N VAL A 11 14.99 -1.75 10.43
CA VAL A 11 14.71 -2.84 11.38
C VAL A 11 14.02 -2.28 12.60
N GLU A 12 12.74 -2.60 12.79
CA GLU A 12 11.94 -1.95 13.82
C GLU A 12 12.25 -2.41 15.24
N LEU A 13 12.90 -3.57 15.39
CA LEU A 13 13.22 -4.17 16.69
C LEU A 13 14.08 -3.25 17.56
N ASP A 14 14.93 -2.42 16.95
CA ASP A 14 15.83 -1.51 17.66
C ASP A 14 15.15 -0.20 18.11
N THR A 15 13.93 0.04 17.63
CA THR A 15 13.19 1.28 17.92
C THR A 15 12.16 1.07 19.02
N LYS A 16 12.06 2.03 19.93
CA LYS A 16 11.06 2.01 21.01
C LYS A 16 9.68 2.38 20.48
N TYR A 17 8.66 1.75 21.03
CA TYR A 17 7.28 2.16 20.85
C TYR A 17 7.03 3.58 21.41
N LYS A 18 6.17 4.34 20.72
CA LYS A 18 5.66 5.64 21.15
C LYS A 18 4.17 5.52 21.46
N LYS A 19 3.64 6.28 22.41
CA LYS A 19 2.19 6.28 22.69
C LYS A 19 1.40 6.83 21.50
N LEU A 20 0.35 6.11 21.07
CA LEU A 20 -0.57 6.58 20.04
C LEU A 20 -1.72 7.34 20.69
N ASP A 21 -1.51 8.62 21.01
CA ASP A 21 -2.53 9.48 21.64
C ASP A 21 -3.49 10.10 20.62
N LEU A 22 -4.04 9.24 19.75
CA LEU A 22 -5.07 9.60 18.79
C LEU A 22 -6.43 9.13 19.29
N SER A 23 -7.49 9.90 18.98
CA SER A 23 -8.87 9.45 19.22
C SER A 23 -9.09 8.06 18.62
N GLY A 24 -9.74 7.18 19.37
CA GLY A 24 -9.94 5.78 18.96
C GLY A 24 -8.73 4.85 19.13
N PHE A 25 -7.53 5.36 19.42
CA PHE A 25 -6.33 4.55 19.62
C PHE A 25 -5.68 4.75 21.01
N LYS A 26 -6.31 5.53 21.89
CA LYS A 26 -5.86 5.69 23.27
C LYS A 26 -5.75 4.34 23.98
N GLY A 27 -4.61 4.08 24.59
CA GLY A 27 -4.26 2.77 25.13
C GLY A 27 -3.53 1.87 24.13
N SER A 28 -3.03 2.44 23.03
CA SER A 28 -2.11 1.79 22.10
C SER A 28 -0.77 2.51 22.02
N GLU A 29 0.22 1.81 21.52
CA GLU A 29 1.54 2.33 21.18
C GLU A 29 1.86 1.99 19.72
N TYR A 30 2.77 2.72 19.09
CA TYR A 30 3.11 2.52 17.70
C TYR A 30 4.60 2.73 17.41
N LYS A 31 5.05 2.14 16.30
CA LYS A 31 6.27 2.51 15.57
C LYS A 31 5.87 2.92 14.16
N VAL A 32 6.51 3.98 13.65
CA VAL A 32 6.36 4.36 12.25
C VAL A 32 7.30 3.48 11.43
N LEU A 33 6.74 2.81 10.43
CA LEU A 33 7.51 2.08 9.42
C LEU A 33 7.68 2.94 8.17
N SER A 34 6.63 3.66 7.78
CA SER A 34 6.60 4.57 6.63
C SER A 34 5.64 5.74 6.88
N LEU A 35 5.98 6.91 6.34
CA LEU A 35 5.17 8.12 6.40
C LEU A 35 5.35 8.93 5.11
N ASP A 36 4.26 9.16 4.41
CA ASP A 36 4.18 10.20 3.39
C ASP A 36 3.86 11.54 4.07
N VAL A 37 4.81 12.47 4.02
CA VAL A 37 4.70 13.78 4.65
C VAL A 37 3.75 14.73 3.91
N ASP A 38 3.42 14.45 2.65
CA ASP A 38 2.55 15.31 1.83
C ASP A 38 1.07 15.00 2.07
N THR A 39 0.74 13.73 2.34
CA THR A 39 -0.65 13.25 2.52
C THR A 39 -0.97 12.86 3.96
N GLY A 40 0.04 12.44 4.73
CA GLY A 40 -0.11 11.82 6.04
C GLY A 40 -0.34 10.30 5.97
N ALA A 41 -0.44 9.71 4.77
CA ALA A 41 -0.52 8.26 4.61
C ALA A 41 0.66 7.58 5.29
N CYS A 42 0.43 6.47 5.98
CA CYS A 42 1.46 5.87 6.80
C CYS A 42 1.25 4.39 7.04
N THR A 43 2.37 3.72 7.32
CA THR A 43 2.42 2.33 7.75
C THR A 43 2.94 2.28 9.17
N LEU A 44 2.16 1.73 10.08
CA LEU A 44 2.47 1.65 11.50
C LEU A 44 2.52 0.20 11.97
N LYS A 45 3.45 -0.12 12.85
CA LYS A 45 3.32 -1.29 13.73
C LYS A 45 2.67 -0.83 15.02
N VAL A 46 1.46 -1.29 15.29
CA VAL A 46 0.65 -0.87 16.44
C VAL A 46 0.57 -1.98 17.47
N ARG A 47 0.87 -1.65 18.71
CA ARG A 47 0.64 -2.48 19.90
C ARG A 47 -0.59 -1.97 20.62
N PHE A 48 -1.64 -2.78 20.66
CA PHE A 48 -2.81 -2.55 21.49
C PHE A 48 -2.52 -3.11 22.89
N ASN A 49 -2.54 -2.26 23.92
CA ASN A 49 -2.22 -2.70 25.27
C ASN A 49 -3.34 -3.57 25.86
N ASN A 50 -3.02 -4.32 26.92
CA ASN A 50 -3.98 -5.13 27.65
C ASN A 50 -5.16 -4.28 28.12
N GLY A 51 -6.37 -4.76 27.85
CA GLY A 51 -7.60 -4.04 28.19
C GLY A 51 -7.96 -2.91 27.22
N PHE A 52 -7.26 -2.75 26.09
CA PHE A 52 -7.61 -1.76 25.08
C PHE A 52 -9.06 -1.94 24.63
N LYS A 53 -9.77 -0.81 24.55
CA LYS A 53 -11.16 -0.74 24.09
C LYS A 53 -11.31 0.44 23.15
N ARG A 54 -12.04 0.23 22.06
CA ARG A 54 -12.48 1.28 21.16
C ARG A 54 -13.95 1.11 20.88
N LYS A 55 -14.69 2.21 20.86
CA LYS A 55 -16.08 2.21 20.39
C LYS A 55 -16.16 1.91 18.88
N PRO A 56 -17.35 1.58 18.34
CA PRO A 56 -17.55 1.48 16.90
C PRO A 56 -17.16 2.79 16.21
N GLY A 57 -16.63 2.70 15.00
CA GLY A 57 -16.28 3.88 14.24
C GLY A 57 -15.63 3.60 12.91
N MET A 58 -15.35 4.67 12.18
CA MET A 58 -14.80 4.68 10.84
C MET A 58 -13.53 5.53 10.75
N SER A 59 -12.77 5.35 9.67
CA SER A 59 -11.62 6.17 9.27
C SER A 59 -11.95 6.92 7.97
N TYR A 60 -11.31 8.06 7.72
CA TYR A 60 -11.38 8.77 6.44
C TYR A 60 -10.31 8.33 5.43
N SER A 61 -9.41 7.44 5.84
CA SER A 61 -8.48 6.72 4.97
C SER A 61 -8.99 5.31 4.76
N ASP A 62 -8.74 4.72 3.58
CA ASP A 62 -8.71 3.27 3.48
C ASP A 62 -7.70 2.75 4.49
N MET A 63 -8.08 1.69 5.20
CA MET A 63 -7.24 1.07 6.22
C MET A 63 -7.02 -0.40 5.92
N GLU A 64 -5.78 -0.83 6.09
CA GLU A 64 -5.46 -2.25 6.16
C GLU A 64 -4.97 -2.60 7.55
N ILE A 65 -5.36 -3.77 8.04
CA ILE A 65 -4.92 -4.31 9.34
C ILE A 65 -4.45 -5.73 9.12
N PHE A 66 -3.21 -6.03 9.51
CA PHE A 66 -2.67 -7.38 9.55
C PHE A 66 -2.27 -7.74 10.98
N LEU A 67 -2.99 -8.68 11.60
CA LEU A 67 -2.76 -9.07 12.99
C LEU A 67 -1.53 -9.97 13.10
N LEU A 68 -0.44 -9.44 13.63
CA LEU A 68 0.83 -10.15 13.82
C LEU A 68 0.74 -11.11 15.01
N GLU A 69 0.21 -10.62 16.13
CA GLU A 69 0.12 -11.37 17.39
C GLU A 69 -1.12 -11.01 18.20
N GLY A 70 -1.55 -11.96 19.05
CA GLY A 70 -2.69 -11.78 19.95
C GLY A 70 -4.05 -12.03 19.30
N ARG A 71 -5.09 -11.49 19.95
CA ARG A 71 -6.49 -11.63 19.53
C ARG A 71 -7.26 -10.34 19.78
N MET A 72 -8.13 -9.98 18.84
CA MET A 72 -8.95 -8.78 18.91
C MET A 72 -10.42 -9.16 18.70
N LYS A 73 -11.31 -8.79 19.63
CA LYS A 73 -12.76 -8.89 19.39
C LYS A 73 -13.22 -7.62 18.69
N VAL A 74 -13.84 -7.75 17.51
CA VAL A 74 -14.35 -6.61 16.73
C VAL A 74 -15.81 -6.84 16.40
N GLY A 75 -16.69 -6.09 17.06
CA GLY A 75 -18.13 -6.34 17.00
C GLY A 75 -18.47 -7.76 17.46
N LYS A 76 -18.92 -8.59 16.51
CA LYS A 76 -19.27 -10.01 16.74
C LYS A 76 -18.14 -10.97 16.41
N GLU A 77 -17.10 -10.52 15.71
CA GLU A 77 -16.00 -11.34 15.24
C GLU A 77 -14.84 -11.38 16.24
N VAL A 78 -14.02 -12.42 16.13
CA VAL A 78 -12.73 -12.52 16.81
C VAL A 78 -11.66 -12.70 15.76
N TRP A 79 -10.80 -11.69 15.66
CA TRP A 79 -9.63 -11.71 14.79
C TRP A 79 -8.45 -12.32 15.56
N THR A 80 -7.70 -13.19 14.90
CA THR A 80 -6.54 -13.88 15.45
C THR A 80 -5.31 -13.65 14.57
N ARG A 81 -4.13 -14.05 15.03
CA ARG A 81 -2.89 -13.97 14.25
C ARG A 81 -3.09 -14.45 12.81
N GLY A 82 -2.65 -13.65 11.85
CA GLY A 82 -2.84 -13.85 10.42
C GLY A 82 -4.10 -13.20 9.84
N GLN A 83 -5.01 -12.66 10.66
CA GLN A 83 -6.17 -11.93 10.15
C GLN A 83 -5.71 -10.70 9.38
N TYR A 84 -6.13 -10.62 8.13
CA TYR A 84 -6.04 -9.46 7.26
C TYR A 84 -7.43 -8.84 7.09
N ILE A 85 -7.50 -7.52 7.17
CA ILE A 85 -8.72 -6.76 6.95
C ILE A 85 -8.39 -5.54 6.08
N PHE A 86 -9.15 -5.34 5.01
CA PHE A 86 -9.24 -4.08 4.29
C PHE A 86 -10.56 -3.39 4.64
N VAL A 87 -10.48 -2.17 5.17
CA VAL A 87 -11.63 -1.34 5.56
C VAL A 87 -11.64 -0.08 4.70
N PRO A 88 -12.59 0.05 3.76
CA PRO A 88 -12.73 1.24 2.93
C PRO A 88 -12.98 2.51 3.77
N ALA A 89 -12.50 3.65 3.31
CA ALA A 89 -12.75 4.95 3.90
C ALA A 89 -14.25 5.18 4.09
N GLY A 90 -14.62 5.62 5.29
CA GLY A 90 -16.00 5.86 5.70
C GLY A 90 -16.78 4.60 6.07
N MET A 91 -16.22 3.39 5.97
CA MET A 91 -16.86 2.19 6.51
C MET A 91 -16.65 2.10 8.02
N ALA A 92 -17.75 1.94 8.77
CA ALA A 92 -17.72 1.72 10.19
C ALA A 92 -17.44 0.25 10.51
N ILE A 93 -16.50 0.02 11.43
CA ILE A 93 -16.29 -1.31 12.03
C ILE A 93 -16.74 -1.30 13.49
N GLY A 94 -17.09 -2.47 13.99
CA GLY A 94 -17.62 -2.66 15.34
C GLY A 94 -16.66 -2.23 16.45
N ALA A 95 -17.18 -2.23 17.68
CA ALA A 95 -16.37 -1.96 18.87
C ALA A 95 -15.20 -2.95 18.96
N ILE A 96 -14.02 -2.46 19.31
CA ILE A 96 -12.81 -3.27 19.50
C ILE A 96 -12.60 -3.51 20.99
N SER A 97 -12.28 -4.74 21.36
CA SER A 97 -11.82 -5.12 22.68
C SER A 97 -10.62 -6.06 22.59
N VAL A 98 -9.54 -5.73 23.29
CA VAL A 98 -8.28 -6.48 23.30
C VAL A 98 -7.87 -6.76 24.75
N PRO A 99 -8.38 -7.85 25.38
CA PRO A 99 -8.15 -8.10 26.80
C PRO A 99 -6.69 -8.40 27.16
N GLN A 100 -5.97 -9.12 26.29
CA GLN A 100 -4.63 -9.67 26.56
C GLN A 100 -3.51 -9.01 25.73
N GLY A 101 -3.82 -7.88 25.08
CA GLY A 101 -2.91 -7.22 24.15
C GLY A 101 -2.87 -7.86 22.77
N ALA A 102 -2.42 -7.09 21.79
CA ALA A 102 -2.26 -7.53 20.40
C ALA A 102 -1.24 -6.63 19.67
N GLU A 103 -0.59 -7.16 18.65
CA GLU A 103 0.27 -6.38 17.74
C GLU A 103 -0.20 -6.57 16.31
N ALA A 104 -0.30 -5.47 15.55
CA ALA A 104 -0.73 -5.47 14.17
C ALA A 104 0.09 -4.50 13.32
N LEU A 105 0.21 -4.79 12.03
CA LEU A 105 0.48 -3.76 11.04
C LEU A 105 -0.83 -3.03 10.75
N VAL A 106 -0.79 -1.71 10.75
CA VAL A 106 -1.93 -0.85 10.42
C VAL A 106 -1.48 0.15 9.38
N PHE A 107 -2.14 0.11 8.23
CA PHE A 107 -1.87 0.97 7.09
C PHE A 107 -3.01 1.97 6.97
N PHE A 108 -2.67 3.24 6.81
CA PHE A 108 -3.59 4.30 6.41
C PHE A 108 -3.14 4.77 5.04
N ASN A 109 -3.91 4.38 4.02
CA ASN A 109 -3.47 4.44 2.64
C ASN A 109 -3.48 5.86 2.06
N ASP A 110 -4.42 6.71 2.47
CA ASP A 110 -4.73 7.94 1.73
C ASP A 110 -4.56 9.23 2.53
N SER A 111 -4.48 9.11 3.85
CA SER A 111 -4.41 10.26 4.74
C SER A 111 -3.86 9.87 6.10
N GLU A 112 -3.64 10.90 6.94
CA GLU A 112 -3.28 10.70 8.33
C GLU A 112 -4.27 9.80 9.08
N PRO A 113 -3.79 9.05 10.09
CA PRO A 113 -4.64 8.25 10.96
C PRO A 113 -5.84 9.05 11.49
N SER A 114 -7.05 8.50 11.35
CA SER A 114 -8.28 9.15 11.80
C SER A 114 -9.27 8.16 12.42
N PHE A 115 -10.15 8.69 13.26
CA PHE A 115 -11.24 7.95 13.88
C PHE A 115 -12.44 8.85 14.10
N LEU A 116 -13.60 8.41 13.63
CA LEU A 116 -14.90 8.98 13.97
C LEU A 116 -15.79 7.89 14.57
N GLU A 117 -16.25 8.10 15.81
CA GLU A 117 -17.24 7.22 16.45
C GLU A 117 -18.52 7.22 15.61
N SER A 118 -18.93 6.03 15.17
CA SER A 118 -20.11 5.81 14.34
C SER A 118 -20.48 4.33 14.33
N ASP A 119 -21.76 4.02 14.32
CA ASP A 119 -22.34 2.71 14.05
C ASP A 119 -22.86 2.57 12.61
N ARG A 120 -22.67 3.61 11.79
CA ARG A 120 -23.11 3.67 10.40
C ARG A 120 -21.97 4.06 9.47
N ASN A 121 -21.97 3.44 8.29
CA ASN A 121 -21.10 3.82 7.20
C ASN A 121 -21.45 5.22 6.70
N HIS A 122 -20.45 5.93 6.20
CA HIS A 122 -20.66 7.09 5.36
C HIS A 122 -21.39 6.69 4.08
N GLN A 123 -22.29 7.54 3.57
CA GLN A 123 -23.13 7.21 2.40
C GLN A 123 -22.35 6.94 1.10
N LEU A 124 -21.09 7.39 1.05
CA LEU A 124 -20.18 7.20 -0.09
C LEU A 124 -19.12 6.12 0.16
N ALA A 125 -19.18 5.39 1.28
CA ALA A 125 -18.21 4.34 1.57
C ALA A 125 -18.37 3.19 0.55
N LEU A 126 -17.25 2.76 -0.05
CA LEU A 126 -17.22 1.63 -0.98
C LEU A 126 -17.26 0.31 -0.21
N THR A 127 -18.36 0.02 0.49
CA THR A 127 -18.47 -1.13 1.41
C THR A 127 -18.24 -2.47 0.72
N ALA A 128 -18.46 -2.55 -0.60
CA ALA A 128 -18.21 -3.75 -1.40
C ALA A 128 -16.71 -4.13 -1.48
N ALA A 129 -15.79 -3.19 -1.25
CA ALA A 129 -14.35 -3.45 -1.23
C ALA A 129 -13.86 -4.03 0.12
N TYR A 130 -14.73 -4.08 1.14
CA TYR A 130 -14.39 -4.68 2.43
C TYR A 130 -13.93 -6.13 2.25
N THR A 131 -12.74 -6.42 2.78
CA THR A 131 -12.15 -7.77 2.73
C THR A 131 -11.76 -8.17 4.14
N SER A 132 -12.06 -9.41 4.53
CA SER A 132 -11.62 -10.00 5.80
C SER A 132 -11.35 -11.48 5.60
N LEU A 133 -10.12 -11.91 5.87
CA LEU A 133 -9.72 -13.31 5.84
C LEU A 133 -8.53 -13.54 6.77
N ASN A 134 -8.32 -14.78 7.21
CA ASN A 134 -7.07 -15.18 7.84
C ASN A 134 -6.09 -15.70 6.78
N ALA A 135 -5.05 -14.90 6.52
CA ALA A 135 -4.04 -15.19 5.51
C ALA A 135 -3.29 -16.52 5.72
N TYR A 136 -3.23 -17.03 6.95
CA TYR A 136 -2.52 -18.27 7.24
C TYR A 136 -3.36 -19.52 6.97
N VAL A 137 -4.67 -19.46 7.21
CA VAL A 137 -5.53 -20.65 7.14
C VAL A 137 -6.55 -20.62 5.99
N ASP A 138 -6.96 -19.45 5.51
CA ASP A 138 -8.03 -19.34 4.50
C ASP A 138 -7.49 -19.25 3.08
N ALA A 139 -6.28 -18.70 2.89
CA ALA A 139 -5.67 -18.51 1.58
C ALA A 139 -4.58 -19.58 1.31
N PRO A 140 -4.59 -20.29 0.18
CA PRO A 140 -3.50 -21.20 -0.21
C PRO A 140 -2.29 -20.43 -0.75
N TRP A 141 -1.10 -21.01 -0.61
CA TRP A 141 0.08 -20.50 -1.34
C TRP A 141 -0.09 -20.74 -2.84
N MET A 142 0.24 -19.73 -3.62
CA MET A 142 0.27 -19.77 -5.07
C MET A 142 1.68 -19.47 -5.57
N THR A 143 1.98 -19.90 -6.78
CA THR A 143 3.12 -19.36 -7.51
C THR A 143 2.96 -17.85 -7.71
N ALA A 144 4.08 -17.14 -7.84
CA ALA A 144 4.06 -15.68 -8.02
C ALA A 144 3.63 -15.24 -9.44
N ASP A 145 3.14 -16.14 -10.28
CA ASP A 145 2.69 -15.89 -11.66
C ASP A 145 1.37 -15.12 -11.76
N ILE A 146 0.69 -14.88 -10.63
CA ILE A 146 -0.32 -13.82 -10.53
C ILE A 146 0.26 -12.44 -10.88
N VAL A 147 1.59 -12.29 -10.76
CA VAL A 147 2.37 -11.16 -11.23
C VAL A 147 3.16 -11.60 -12.46
N ASN A 148 2.98 -10.92 -13.60
CA ASN A 148 3.65 -11.27 -14.84
C ASN A 148 4.34 -10.05 -15.47
N PRO A 149 5.68 -10.07 -15.69
CA PRO A 149 6.63 -11.17 -15.45
C PRO A 149 6.77 -11.60 -13.98
N SER A 150 6.91 -12.91 -13.74
CA SER A 150 7.05 -13.48 -12.39
C SER A 150 8.51 -13.55 -11.96
N VAL A 151 8.74 -13.42 -10.65
CA VAL A 151 9.97 -13.85 -9.99
C VAL A 151 10.19 -15.37 -10.11
N ALA A 152 11.41 -15.81 -9.80
CA ALA A 152 11.81 -17.21 -9.87
C ALA A 152 10.94 -18.11 -8.98
N VAL A 153 10.80 -19.37 -9.39
CA VAL A 153 10.12 -20.40 -8.60
C VAL A 153 10.79 -20.53 -7.23
N GLY A 154 9.97 -20.70 -6.18
CA GLY A 154 10.41 -20.66 -4.79
C GLY A 154 10.06 -19.35 -4.09
N CYS A 155 9.65 -18.31 -4.84
CA CYS A 155 8.81 -17.25 -4.31
C CYS A 155 7.34 -17.61 -4.51
N LEU A 156 6.58 -17.68 -3.42
CA LEU A 156 5.15 -17.98 -3.41
C LEU A 156 4.38 -16.81 -2.80
N MET A 157 3.14 -16.63 -3.20
CA MET A 157 2.29 -15.51 -2.78
C MET A 157 0.91 -15.97 -2.32
N LYS A 158 0.31 -15.21 -1.41
CA LYS A 158 -1.10 -15.26 -1.03
C LYS A 158 -1.69 -13.86 -1.21
N PRO A 159 -2.44 -13.61 -2.28
CA PRO A 159 -3.18 -12.36 -2.45
C PRO A 159 -4.17 -12.16 -1.30
N LEU A 160 -4.20 -10.95 -0.74
CA LEU A 160 -5.09 -10.60 0.37
C LEU A 160 -6.11 -9.55 -0.03
N HIS A 161 -5.71 -8.58 -0.83
CA HIS A 161 -6.58 -7.56 -1.40
C HIS A 161 -6.05 -7.11 -2.76
N TYR A 162 -6.96 -6.76 -3.65
CA TYR A 162 -6.66 -6.28 -4.99
C TYR A 162 -7.60 -5.11 -5.31
N ASP A 163 -7.02 -3.97 -5.68
CA ASP A 163 -7.76 -2.82 -6.14
C ASP A 163 -8.06 -2.94 -7.64
N PRO A 164 -9.34 -2.94 -8.06
CA PRO A 164 -9.68 -3.13 -9.47
C PRO A 164 -9.36 -1.93 -10.37
N LEU A 165 -9.17 -0.73 -9.82
CA LEU A 165 -8.87 0.49 -10.56
C LEU A 165 -7.36 0.67 -10.78
N THR A 166 -6.57 0.49 -9.72
CA THR A 166 -5.12 0.70 -9.76
C THR A 166 -4.34 -0.58 -10.04
N GLU A 167 -4.98 -1.73 -9.87
CA GLU A 167 -4.36 -3.06 -9.77
C GLU A 167 -3.33 -3.17 -8.63
N GLY A 168 -3.40 -2.27 -7.64
CA GLY A 168 -2.62 -2.38 -6.41
C GLY A 168 -2.99 -3.65 -5.65
N ILE A 169 -1.99 -4.29 -5.04
CA ILE A 169 -2.17 -5.58 -4.37
C ILE A 169 -1.47 -5.61 -3.01
N SER A 170 -2.19 -6.12 -2.01
CA SER A 170 -1.65 -6.51 -0.70
C SER A 170 -1.58 -8.03 -0.63
N PHE A 171 -0.47 -8.56 -0.15
CA PHE A 171 -0.21 -10.00 -0.17
C PHE A 171 0.73 -10.44 0.96
N ILE A 172 0.68 -11.72 1.32
CA ILE A 172 1.82 -12.38 1.97
C ILE A 172 2.65 -13.05 0.89
N TYR A 173 3.97 -12.94 0.96
CA TYR A 173 4.87 -13.77 0.19
C TYR A 173 5.80 -14.59 1.08
N CYS A 174 6.29 -15.70 0.55
CA CYS A 174 7.40 -16.42 1.12
C CYS A 174 8.48 -16.67 0.08
N LEU A 175 9.73 -16.60 0.51
CA LEU A 175 10.84 -17.18 -0.24
C LEU A 175 11.21 -18.49 0.45
N ALA A 176 11.27 -19.58 -0.30
CA ALA A 176 11.71 -20.87 0.21
C ALA A 176 13.16 -20.79 0.73
N PRO A 177 13.56 -21.68 1.67
CA PRO A 177 14.97 -21.81 2.04
C PRO A 177 15.85 -22.06 0.82
N GLN A 178 17.05 -21.48 0.83
CA GLN A 178 18.00 -21.47 -0.29
C GLN A 178 17.49 -20.83 -1.59
N PHE A 179 16.42 -20.03 -1.55
CA PHE A 179 15.96 -19.28 -2.72
C PHE A 179 17.04 -18.32 -3.23
N ARG A 180 17.22 -18.28 -4.55
CA ARG A 180 18.14 -17.37 -5.24
C ARG A 180 17.55 -16.92 -6.56
N GLN A 181 17.75 -15.64 -6.86
CA GLN A 181 17.43 -15.04 -8.15
C GLN A 181 18.48 -13.99 -8.47
N ASP A 182 19.22 -14.18 -9.57
CA ASP A 182 20.40 -13.36 -9.88
C ASP A 182 20.10 -12.13 -10.74
N ASN A 183 18.87 -11.99 -11.27
CA ASN A 183 18.49 -10.79 -12.01
C ASN A 183 18.15 -9.62 -11.07
N ILE A 184 18.23 -8.42 -11.62
CA ILE A 184 17.73 -7.20 -11.01
C ILE A 184 16.31 -6.97 -11.52
N SER A 185 15.45 -6.46 -10.66
CA SER A 185 14.09 -6.06 -10.97
C SER A 185 13.89 -4.58 -10.64
N TYR A 186 12.97 -3.97 -11.34
CA TYR A 186 12.32 -2.73 -10.97
C TYR A 186 10.87 -2.80 -11.46
N HIS A 187 10.01 -1.91 -10.97
CA HIS A 187 8.60 -1.85 -11.33
C HIS A 187 8.14 -0.40 -11.41
N ASP A 188 6.97 -0.16 -12.00
CA ASP A 188 6.36 1.15 -12.20
C ASP A 188 5.41 1.57 -11.05
N CYS A 189 5.48 0.88 -9.92
CA CYS A 189 4.70 1.14 -8.71
C CYS A 189 5.62 1.36 -7.50
N ALA A 190 5.11 1.89 -6.40
CA ALA A 190 5.80 1.79 -5.12
C ALA A 190 5.60 0.38 -4.55
N GLU A 191 6.58 -0.07 -3.76
CA GLU A 191 6.43 -1.32 -3.00
C GLU A 191 6.92 -1.14 -1.58
N GLU A 192 6.17 -1.69 -0.64
CA GLU A 192 6.62 -1.87 0.74
C GLU A 192 6.50 -3.31 1.19
N SER A 193 7.34 -3.69 2.14
CA SER A 193 7.28 -5.02 2.74
C SER A 193 7.72 -5.03 4.19
N TYR A 194 7.10 -5.89 5.00
CA TYR A 194 7.46 -6.18 6.38
C TYR A 194 7.74 -7.68 6.56
N HIS A 195 8.92 -8.01 7.06
CA HIS A 195 9.34 -9.39 7.34
C HIS A 195 8.75 -9.87 8.66
N ILE A 196 7.73 -10.73 8.55
CA ILE A 196 7.04 -11.34 9.69
C ILE A 196 7.90 -12.46 10.28
N TRP A 197 8.61 -13.22 9.46
CA TRP A 197 9.47 -14.32 9.87
C TRP A 197 10.65 -14.52 8.91
N GLY A 198 11.76 -15.03 9.45
CA GLY A 198 12.96 -15.39 8.69
C GLY A 198 13.76 -14.17 8.24
N SER A 199 14.47 -14.31 7.12
CA SER A 199 15.27 -13.22 6.53
C SER A 199 15.32 -13.32 5.01
N SER A 200 15.65 -12.22 4.35
CA SER A 200 16.06 -12.23 2.95
C SER A 200 17.18 -11.23 2.70
N TRP A 201 18.07 -11.55 1.78
CA TRP A 201 19.11 -10.66 1.30
C TRP A 201 18.72 -10.03 -0.02
N MET A 202 18.93 -8.72 -0.15
CA MET A 202 18.77 -7.97 -1.39
C MET A 202 20.03 -7.17 -1.68
N LEU A 203 20.46 -7.11 -2.95
CA LEU A 203 21.70 -6.45 -3.37
C LEU A 203 21.88 -5.03 -2.81
N GLN A 204 20.81 -4.26 -2.72
CA GLN A 204 20.84 -2.82 -2.41
C GLN A 204 21.07 -2.54 -0.92
N PHE A 205 20.67 -3.43 -0.02
CA PHE A 205 20.71 -3.17 1.42
C PHE A 205 21.10 -4.38 2.28
N GLY A 206 21.46 -5.51 1.65
CA GLY A 206 21.92 -6.70 2.35
C GLY A 206 20.78 -7.48 3.00
N ASP A 207 21.08 -8.10 4.15
CA ASP A 207 20.14 -8.92 4.90
C ASP A 207 19.08 -8.08 5.62
N LEU A 208 17.82 -8.48 5.43
CA LEU A 208 16.67 -7.94 6.13
C LEU A 208 16.02 -9.05 6.96
N PRO A 209 16.11 -8.99 8.31
CA PRO A 209 15.61 -10.03 9.20
C PRO A 209 14.13 -9.84 9.53
N THR A 210 13.60 -10.70 10.41
CA THR A 210 12.30 -10.52 11.05
C THR A 210 12.23 -9.17 11.76
N GLY A 211 11.13 -8.44 11.59
CA GLY A 211 11.02 -7.04 12.02
C GLY A 211 11.72 -6.06 11.08
N GLY A 212 12.31 -6.54 9.99
CA GLY A 212 12.75 -5.72 8.88
C GLY A 212 11.55 -5.19 8.09
N TYR A 213 11.69 -3.97 7.61
CA TYR A 213 10.75 -3.27 6.75
C TYR A 213 11.54 -2.57 5.64
N PHE A 214 10.97 -2.49 4.46
CA PHE A 214 11.43 -1.55 3.45
C PHE A 214 10.26 -0.89 2.74
N TRP A 215 10.52 0.30 2.22
CA TRP A 215 9.72 0.94 1.18
C TRP A 215 10.64 1.29 0.02
N ARG A 216 10.12 1.21 -1.20
CA ARG A 216 10.84 1.60 -2.41
C ARG A 216 9.95 2.33 -3.42
N PRO A 217 10.45 3.39 -4.06
CA PRO A 217 9.71 4.11 -5.08
C PRO A 217 9.69 3.37 -6.42
N PRO A 218 8.81 3.78 -7.35
CA PRO A 218 8.84 3.32 -8.73
C PRO A 218 10.23 3.45 -9.38
N TYR A 219 10.55 2.48 -10.22
CA TYR A 219 11.71 2.38 -11.11
C TYR A 219 13.08 2.24 -10.43
N ILE A 220 13.13 2.13 -9.10
CA ILE A 220 14.40 1.87 -8.42
C ILE A 220 14.79 0.39 -8.57
N ASN A 221 16.07 0.16 -8.88
CA ASN A 221 16.61 -1.19 -8.94
C ASN A 221 16.53 -1.87 -7.58
N HIS A 222 16.11 -3.13 -7.61
CA HIS A 222 16.10 -4.01 -6.45
C HIS A 222 16.41 -5.46 -6.86
N GLY A 223 16.92 -6.24 -5.92
CA GLY A 223 17.51 -7.55 -6.21
C GLY A 223 18.91 -7.43 -6.82
N SER A 224 19.66 -8.50 -7.07
CA SER A 224 19.35 -9.92 -6.89
C SER A 224 18.89 -10.29 -5.48
N PHE A 225 18.11 -11.36 -5.37
CA PHE A 225 17.49 -11.83 -4.13
C PHE A 225 18.13 -13.15 -3.67
N ARG A 226 18.35 -13.28 -2.37
CA ARG A 226 18.73 -14.55 -1.73
C ARG A 226 17.97 -14.75 -0.43
N CYS A 227 17.68 -15.98 -0.08
CA CYS A 227 17.01 -16.31 1.17
C CYS A 227 17.53 -17.65 1.68
N GLU A 228 18.40 -17.63 2.69
CA GLU A 228 19.04 -18.85 3.17
C GLU A 228 18.07 -19.72 3.96
N ILE A 229 17.35 -19.13 4.91
CA ILE A 229 16.55 -19.83 5.93
C ILE A 229 15.04 -19.84 5.64
N GLY A 230 14.61 -19.18 4.57
CA GLY A 230 13.22 -18.93 4.27
C GLY A 230 12.71 -17.62 4.89
N THR A 231 11.63 -17.06 4.35
CA THR A 231 10.96 -15.88 4.92
C THR A 231 9.47 -15.94 4.71
N ILE A 232 8.71 -15.32 5.62
CA ILE A 232 7.32 -14.93 5.40
C ILE A 232 7.26 -13.43 5.62
N ALA A 233 6.76 -12.70 4.62
CA ALA A 233 6.69 -11.26 4.66
C ALA A 233 5.35 -10.79 4.09
N PHE A 234 4.88 -9.65 4.56
CA PHE A 234 3.71 -8.97 4.03
C PHE A 234 4.19 -7.90 3.04
N GLY A 235 3.70 -7.93 1.81
CA GLY A 235 4.05 -6.99 0.75
C GLY A 235 2.83 -6.21 0.24
N ARG A 236 3.07 -4.97 -0.22
CA ARG A 236 2.06 -4.10 -0.83
C ARG A 236 2.61 -3.33 -2.00
N THR A 237 1.74 -3.09 -2.97
CA THR A 237 2.00 -2.20 -4.11
C THR A 237 0.81 -1.27 -4.32
N ASP A 238 1.07 -0.03 -4.73
CA ASP A 238 0.06 1.02 -4.91
C ASP A 238 -0.58 1.03 -6.30
N SER A 239 0.01 0.32 -7.26
CA SER A 239 -0.56 0.02 -8.56
C SER A 239 -0.06 -1.33 -9.08
N LYS A 240 -0.48 -1.70 -10.29
CA LYS A 240 -0.05 -2.91 -10.99
C LYS A 240 1.43 -3.22 -10.77
N LEU A 241 1.71 -4.36 -10.16
CA LEU A 241 3.06 -4.87 -10.05
C LEU A 241 3.48 -5.50 -11.39
N HIS A 242 4.38 -4.84 -12.12
CA HIS A 242 5.00 -5.39 -13.32
C HIS A 242 6.53 -5.45 -13.16
N ASN A 243 7.09 -6.65 -13.14
CA ASN A 243 8.53 -6.82 -12.96
C ASN A 243 9.30 -6.65 -14.26
N TYR A 244 10.13 -5.61 -14.33
CA TYR A 244 11.07 -5.40 -15.43
C TYR A 244 12.46 -5.97 -15.05
N PHE A 245 12.77 -7.18 -15.54
CA PHE A 245 14.05 -7.83 -15.22
C PHE A 245 15.21 -7.39 -16.13
N HIS A 246 16.41 -7.20 -15.58
CA HIS A 246 17.68 -7.03 -16.31
C HIS A 246 18.89 -7.48 -15.48
N PHE A 247 20.09 -7.39 -16.05
CA PHE A 247 21.34 -7.77 -15.39
C PHE A 247 22.35 -6.61 -15.28
N ASN A 248 21.97 -5.38 -15.64
CA ASN A 248 22.81 -4.19 -15.46
C ASN A 248 22.66 -3.60 -14.04
N PRO A 249 23.63 -3.76 -13.11
CA PRO A 249 23.54 -3.20 -11.76
C PRO A 249 23.65 -1.67 -11.70
N TRP A 250 24.05 -1.04 -12.80
CA TRP A 250 24.34 0.39 -12.86
C TRP A 250 23.23 1.22 -13.51
N SER A 251 22.11 0.60 -13.91
CA SER A 251 21.02 1.41 -14.44
C SER A 251 20.45 2.35 -13.38
N ASN A 252 20.05 3.53 -13.80
CA ASN A 252 19.39 4.50 -12.94
C ASN A 252 17.87 4.57 -13.20
N VAL A 253 17.17 5.32 -12.36
CA VAL A 253 15.71 5.49 -12.42
C VAL A 253 15.24 6.00 -13.78
N ASP A 254 15.96 6.94 -14.41
CA ASP A 254 15.54 7.51 -15.70
C ASP A 254 15.76 6.53 -16.85
N GLU A 255 16.86 5.77 -16.83
CA GLU A 255 17.08 4.68 -17.80
C GLU A 255 16.02 3.58 -17.66
N ASN A 256 15.66 3.23 -16.42
CA ASN A 256 14.62 2.23 -16.14
C ASN A 256 13.23 2.70 -16.62
N ARG A 257 12.89 3.98 -16.43
CA ARG A 257 11.68 4.60 -16.99
C ARG A 257 11.66 4.54 -18.51
N LEU A 258 12.75 4.97 -19.16
CA LEU A 258 12.86 4.92 -20.62
C LEU A 258 12.73 3.49 -21.14
N ARG A 259 13.31 2.52 -20.43
CA ARG A 259 13.20 1.10 -20.77
C ARG A 259 11.77 0.57 -20.60
N ALA A 260 11.03 1.01 -19.57
CA ALA A 260 9.61 0.68 -19.40
C ALA A 260 8.76 1.25 -20.55
N VAL A 261 8.97 2.50 -20.95
CA VAL A 261 8.29 3.09 -22.13
C VAL A 261 8.66 2.35 -23.42
N ALA A 262 9.94 1.99 -23.60
CA ALA A 262 10.38 1.19 -24.75
C ALA A 262 9.75 -0.23 -24.74
N HIS A 263 9.42 -0.78 -23.58
CA HIS A 263 8.65 -2.02 -23.46
C HIS A 263 7.21 -1.83 -23.97
N LEU A 264 6.53 -0.76 -23.56
CA LEU A 264 5.20 -0.41 -24.07
C LEU A 264 5.21 -0.22 -25.59
N TYR A 265 6.19 0.50 -26.14
CA TYR A 265 6.33 0.69 -27.59
C TYR A 265 6.49 -0.64 -28.34
N ARG A 266 7.36 -1.54 -27.85
CA ARG A 266 7.64 -2.83 -28.50
C ARG A 266 6.48 -3.81 -28.42
N GLN A 267 5.76 -3.85 -27.30
CA GLN A 267 4.73 -4.88 -27.06
C GLN A 267 3.30 -4.40 -27.33
N ARG A 268 3.04 -3.10 -27.20
CA ARG A 268 1.72 -2.49 -27.43
C ARG A 268 1.84 -1.28 -28.37
N PRO A 269 2.41 -1.43 -29.59
CA PRO A 269 2.73 -0.32 -30.47
C PRO A 269 1.51 0.53 -30.86
N LYS A 270 0.33 -0.08 -31.05
CA LYS A 270 -0.91 0.64 -31.36
C LYS A 270 -1.38 1.51 -30.20
N LEU A 271 -1.34 0.98 -28.97
CA LEU A 271 -1.72 1.74 -27.77
C LEU A 271 -0.75 2.90 -27.54
N TYR A 272 0.54 2.65 -27.69
CA TYR A 272 1.56 3.70 -27.61
C TYR A 272 1.28 4.81 -28.64
N GLN A 273 1.04 4.45 -29.90
CA GLN A 273 0.75 5.42 -30.96
C GLN A 273 -0.49 6.25 -30.64
N TRP A 274 -1.58 5.60 -30.23
CA TRP A 274 -2.83 6.28 -29.87
C TRP A 274 -2.63 7.28 -28.71
N ALA A 275 -1.99 6.84 -27.62
CA ALA A 275 -1.70 7.69 -26.46
C ALA A 275 -0.79 8.89 -26.82
N ALA A 276 0.17 8.70 -27.74
CA ALA A 276 1.13 9.72 -28.13
C ALA A 276 0.60 10.72 -29.19
N SER A 277 -0.32 10.32 -30.06
CA SER A 277 -0.72 11.11 -31.24
C SER A 277 -2.10 11.76 -31.17
N ASP A 278 -3.08 11.18 -30.47
CA ASP A 278 -4.48 11.62 -30.52
C ASP A 278 -4.87 12.60 -29.39
N GLY A 279 -3.93 13.35 -28.83
CA GLY A 279 -4.22 14.34 -27.78
C GLY A 279 -4.54 13.75 -26.40
N HIS A 280 -4.34 12.45 -26.21
CA HIS A 280 -4.49 11.77 -24.92
C HIS A 280 -3.26 11.89 -24.00
N ASN A 281 -2.35 12.81 -24.33
CA ASN A 281 -1.14 13.12 -23.55
C ASN A 281 -1.37 14.18 -22.44
N HIS A 282 -2.63 14.32 -21.99
CA HIS A 282 -3.01 15.30 -20.98
C HIS A 282 -2.74 14.76 -19.56
N PRO A 283 -2.39 15.65 -18.60
CA PRO A 283 -1.96 15.24 -17.26
C PRO A 283 -3.05 14.55 -16.43
N HIS A 284 -4.30 14.57 -16.89
CA HIS A 284 -5.42 13.94 -16.20
C HIS A 284 -5.72 12.52 -16.69
N GLY A 285 -5.10 12.05 -17.77
CA GLY A 285 -5.45 10.76 -18.38
C GLY A 285 -6.71 10.82 -19.28
N PRO A 286 -7.05 9.70 -19.96
CA PRO A 286 -8.22 9.59 -20.83
C PRO A 286 -9.53 9.41 -20.04
N GLU A 287 -10.68 9.60 -20.69
CA GLU A 287 -11.98 9.23 -20.12
C GLU A 287 -12.13 7.70 -20.07
N ASP A 288 -12.72 7.20 -18.98
CA ASP A 288 -13.12 5.80 -18.83
C ASP A 288 -14.66 5.71 -18.79
N PHE A 289 -15.24 4.95 -19.73
CA PHE A 289 -16.70 4.83 -19.83
C PHE A 289 -17.31 3.95 -18.72
N GLU A 290 -16.53 3.02 -18.16
CA GLU A 290 -16.91 2.11 -17.09
C GLU A 290 -16.67 2.78 -15.73
N HIS A 291 -15.52 3.44 -15.57
CA HIS A 291 -15.13 4.14 -14.34
C HIS A 291 -15.11 5.67 -14.51
N LYS A 292 -16.25 6.26 -14.87
CA LYS A 292 -16.40 7.71 -15.19
C LYS A 292 -15.84 8.70 -14.17
N HIS A 293 -15.67 8.29 -12.91
CA HIS A 293 -15.19 9.13 -11.81
C HIS A 293 -13.88 8.61 -11.20
N TYR A 294 -13.12 7.78 -11.90
CA TYR A 294 -11.89 7.19 -11.36
C TYR A 294 -10.86 8.25 -10.94
N HIS A 295 -10.84 9.42 -11.58
CA HIS A 295 -9.97 10.54 -11.16
C HIS A 295 -10.33 11.15 -9.80
N ASP A 296 -11.53 10.90 -9.27
CA ASP A 296 -11.92 11.35 -7.93
C ASP A 296 -11.48 10.36 -6.84
N ASP A 297 -11.09 9.14 -7.23
CA ASP A 297 -10.60 8.09 -6.35
C ASP A 297 -9.31 8.52 -5.64
N ALA A 298 -9.19 8.18 -4.36
CA ALA A 298 -8.09 8.64 -3.54
C ALA A 298 -6.75 8.01 -3.96
N GLN A 299 -6.74 6.72 -4.29
CA GLN A 299 -5.53 5.99 -4.69
C GLN A 299 -5.06 6.47 -6.06
N VAL A 300 -5.98 6.59 -7.03
CA VAL A 300 -5.67 7.13 -8.37
C VAL A 300 -5.06 8.53 -8.24
N ARG A 301 -5.65 9.41 -7.44
CA ARG A 301 -5.13 10.78 -7.26
C ARG A 301 -3.73 10.80 -6.66
N GLN A 302 -3.44 9.91 -5.70
CA GLN A 302 -2.12 9.82 -5.10
C GLN A 302 -1.06 9.38 -6.11
N LEU A 303 -1.35 8.36 -6.91
CA LEU A 303 -0.46 7.91 -7.99
C LEU A 303 -0.14 9.05 -8.99
N HIS A 304 -1.07 9.98 -9.18
CA HIS A 304 -0.91 11.14 -10.05
C HIS A 304 -0.42 12.41 -9.33
N GLY A 305 -0.04 12.33 -8.05
CA GLY A 305 0.50 13.45 -7.27
C GLY A 305 -0.53 14.53 -6.89
N ASP A 306 -1.82 14.23 -6.99
CA ASP A 306 -2.91 15.13 -6.64
C ASP A 306 -3.23 15.04 -5.14
N SER A 307 -2.82 16.05 -4.36
CA SER A 307 -3.09 16.11 -2.90
C SER A 307 -4.59 15.91 -2.57
N PRO A 308 -4.94 15.18 -1.49
CA PRO A 308 -6.31 15.01 -1.02
C PRO A 308 -7.06 16.33 -0.85
N ASN A 309 -6.36 17.38 -0.40
CA ASN A 309 -6.89 18.72 -0.15
C ASN A 309 -7.13 19.58 -1.42
N ALA A 310 -6.81 19.08 -2.62
CA ALA A 310 -6.98 19.81 -3.87
C ALA A 310 -8.45 20.21 -4.14
N ILE A 311 -9.42 19.48 -3.61
CA ILE A 311 -10.85 19.82 -3.74
C ILE A 311 -11.17 21.17 -3.07
N LYS A 312 -10.61 21.45 -1.88
CA LYS A 312 -10.80 22.76 -1.20
C LYS A 312 -10.14 23.89 -1.97
N SER A 313 -8.98 23.65 -2.59
CA SER A 313 -8.24 24.67 -3.36
C SER A 313 -8.93 24.97 -4.71
N LYS A 314 -9.41 23.94 -5.43
CA LYS A 314 -10.21 24.08 -6.67
C LYS A 314 -11.56 24.74 -6.39
N ALA A 315 -12.25 24.41 -5.29
CA ALA A 315 -13.49 25.07 -4.86
C ALA A 315 -13.29 26.55 -4.48
N LYS A 316 -12.19 26.88 -3.77
CA LYS A 316 -11.80 28.29 -3.51
C LYS A 316 -11.49 29.05 -4.80
N LYS A 317 -10.74 28.46 -5.75
CA LYS A 317 -10.45 29.06 -7.06
C LYS A 317 -11.72 29.27 -7.90
N LYS A 318 -12.66 28.32 -7.93
CA LYS A 318 -13.95 28.47 -8.62
C LYS A 318 -14.83 29.56 -7.96
N LYS A 319 -14.87 29.65 -6.63
CA LYS A 319 -15.57 30.74 -5.91
C LYS A 319 -14.94 32.11 -6.16
N ALA A 320 -13.61 32.19 -6.20
CA ALA A 320 -12.89 33.42 -6.53
C ALA A 320 -13.19 33.90 -7.97
N LYS A 321 -13.12 33.00 -8.96
CA LYS A 321 -13.47 33.33 -10.36
C LYS A 321 -14.94 33.77 -10.52
N LYS A 322 -15.89 33.15 -9.80
CA LYS A 322 -17.31 33.59 -9.78
C LYS A 322 -17.48 34.97 -9.13
N LYS A 323 -16.72 35.31 -8.08
CA LYS A 323 -16.76 36.65 -7.47
C LYS A 323 -16.18 37.74 -8.38
N VAL A 324 -15.13 37.44 -9.14
CA VAL A 324 -14.54 38.38 -10.12
C VAL A 324 -15.50 38.64 -11.29
N LYS A 325 -16.18 37.60 -11.81
CA LYS A 325 -17.21 37.76 -12.86
C LYS A 325 -18.48 38.51 -12.40
N LYS A 326 -18.78 38.52 -11.08
CA LYS A 326 -19.91 39.29 -10.52
C LYS A 326 -19.55 40.76 -10.22
N LYS A 327 -18.27 41.13 -10.20
CA LYS A 327 -17.80 42.52 -10.02
C LYS A 327 -17.49 43.24 -11.34
N SER A 328 -17.65 42.55 -12.47
CA SER A 328 -17.37 43.03 -13.84
C SER A 328 -18.64 43.10 -14.70
N LYS A 329 -19.82 43.07 -14.08
CA LYS A 329 -21.13 43.40 -14.63
C LYS A 329 -21.76 44.45 -13.72
#